data_AF-A0A537FIK8-F1
#
_entry.id   AF-A0A537FIK8-F1
#
_cell.length_a   1.000
_cell.length_b   1.000
_cell.length_c   1.000
_cell.angle_alpha   90.00
_cell.angle_beta   90.00
_cell.angle_gamma   90.00
#
_symmetry.space_group_name_H-M   'P 1'
#
loop_
_entity.id
_entity.type
_entity.pdbx_description
1 polymer ?
#
loop_
_entity_poly.entity_id
_entity_poly.type
_entity_poly.pdbx_seq_one_letter_code
_entity_poly.pdbx_strand_id
1 'polypeptide(L)'
;MSSASDFKEATFIVGKLVRISKRKAEIESEDEDGELSLLKVRLADDVNLDIDAIGEDVKAVIVDGKVARITPITGNQDKPEA
;
A
#
# COMPACT_ATOMS: atom_id res chain seq x y z
N MET A 1 22.88 -2.86 -29.25
CA MET A 1 22.06 -3.81 -28.48
C MET A 1 21.41 -3.01 -27.37
N SER A 2 20.15 -2.62 -27.55
CA SER A 2 19.39 -1.96 -26.48
C SER A 2 19.01 -3.05 -25.47
N SER A 3 19.60 -3.02 -24.27
CA SER A 3 19.27 -3.94 -23.19
C SER A 3 17.77 -3.87 -22.92
N ALA A 4 17.09 -5.01 -22.96
CA ALA A 4 15.71 -5.14 -22.54
C ALA A 4 15.65 -4.82 -21.04
N SER A 5 15.36 -3.55 -20.76
CA SER A 5 14.66 -2.98 -19.63
C SER A 5 14.69 -3.74 -18.31
N ASP A 6 15.30 -3.12 -17.30
CA ASP A 6 15.14 -3.38 -15.86
C ASP A 6 13.67 -3.17 -15.41
N PHE A 7 12.73 -3.95 -15.92
CA PHE A 7 11.35 -3.93 -15.44
C PHE A 7 11.29 -4.59 -14.06
N LYS A 8 11.07 -3.78 -13.03
CA LYS A 8 10.71 -4.26 -11.71
C LYS A 8 9.22 -4.58 -11.69
N GLU A 9 8.88 -5.81 -11.36
CA GLU A 9 7.50 -6.22 -11.17
C GLU A 9 6.90 -5.48 -9.97
N ALA A 10 5.73 -4.87 -10.18
CA ALA A 10 5.01 -4.14 -9.16
C ALA A 10 3.64 -4.77 -8.95
N THR A 11 3.33 -5.09 -7.71
CA THR A 11 2.00 -5.57 -7.30
C THR A 11 1.32 -4.53 -6.42
N PHE A 12 0.01 -4.65 -6.26
CA PHE A 12 -0.74 -3.77 -5.36
C PHE A 12 -1.70 -4.57 -4.49
N ILE A 13 -1.88 -4.08 -3.26
CA ILE A 13 -2.83 -4.60 -2.29
C ILE A 13 -3.76 -3.45 -1.93
N VAL A 14 -5.06 -3.75 -1.87
CA VAL A 14 -6.09 -2.83 -1.37
C VAL A 14 -6.63 -3.41 -0.08
N GLY A 15 -6.71 -2.59 0.96
CA GLY A 15 -7.23 -3.02 2.24
C GLY A 15 -7.10 -1.93 3.29
N LYS A 16 -7.50 -2.23 4.51
CA LYS A 16 -7.47 -1.29 5.62
C LYS A 16 -6.10 -1.28 6.28
N LEU A 17 -5.48 -0.10 6.43
CA LEU A 17 -4.22 0.03 7.16
C LEU A 17 -4.48 -0.10 8.66
N VAL A 18 -4.09 -1.21 9.27
CA VAL A 18 -4.36 -1.48 10.70
C VAL A 18 -3.26 -0.91 11.58
N ARG A 19 -2.00 -0.99 11.14
CA ARG A 19 -0.86 -0.63 11.97
C ARG A 19 0.38 -0.32 11.14
N ILE A 20 1.16 0.63 11.63
CA ILE A 20 2.55 0.84 11.21
C ILE A 20 3.47 0.57 12.40
N SER A 21 4.52 -0.22 12.21
CA SER A 21 5.57 -0.35 13.22
C SER A 21 6.95 -0.48 12.58
N LYS A 22 7.85 0.42 12.97
CA LYS A 22 9.25 0.47 12.49
C LYS A 22 9.34 0.45 10.96
N ARG A 23 9.53 -0.73 10.38
CA ARG A 23 9.70 -0.97 8.93
C ARG A 23 8.67 -1.95 8.37
N LYS A 24 7.51 -2.05 9.01
CA LYS A 24 6.42 -2.93 8.61
C LYS A 24 5.09 -2.20 8.69
N ALA A 25 4.21 -2.53 7.76
CA ALA A 25 2.79 -2.20 7.85
C ALA A 25 1.97 -3.48 7.94
N GLU A 26 0.84 -3.41 8.64
CA GLU A 26 -0.17 -4.44 8.69
C GLU A 26 -1.42 -3.92 7.97
N ILE A 27 -1.84 -4.62 6.92
CA ILE A 27 -2.97 -4.27 6.07
C ILE A 27 -3.96 -5.43 6.13
N GLU A 28 -5.18 -5.15 6.56
CA GLU A 28 -6.28 -6.12 6.49
C GLU A 28 -6.88 -6.05 5.08
N SER A 29 -6.83 -7.16 4.35
CA SER A 29 -7.33 -7.28 2.98
C SER A 29 -8.26 -8.47 2.89
N GLU A 30 -9.31 -8.34 2.08
CA GLU A 30 -10.14 -9.46 1.67
C GLU A 30 -9.39 -10.28 0.62
N ASP A 31 -9.48 -11.61 0.70
CA ASP A 31 -8.95 -12.54 -0.32
C ASP A 31 -10.01 -12.89 -1.38
N GLU A 32 -9.70 -13.82 -2.28
CA GLU A 32 -10.60 -14.23 -3.36
C GLU A 32 -11.86 -14.96 -2.87
N ASP A 33 -11.81 -15.50 -1.64
CA ASP A 33 -12.91 -16.22 -1.01
C ASP A 33 -13.81 -15.30 -0.14
N GLY A 34 -13.46 -14.01 -0.04
CA GLY A 34 -14.17 -13.04 0.78
C GLY A 34 -13.74 -13.05 2.25
N GLU A 35 -12.65 -13.74 2.60
CA GLU A 35 -12.16 -13.80 3.98
C GLU A 35 -11.17 -12.66 4.25
N LEU A 36 -11.34 -12.00 5.40
CA LEU A 36 -10.44 -10.95 5.84
C LEU A 36 -9.16 -11.55 6.42
N SER A 37 -8.03 -11.18 5.81
CA SER A 37 -6.69 -11.64 6.18
C SER A 37 -5.77 -10.46 6.48
N LEU A 38 -4.97 -10.59 7.56
CA LEU A 38 -4.05 -9.55 8.00
C LEU A 38 -2.66 -9.76 7.38
N LEU A 39 -2.33 -8.94 6.37
CA LEU A 39 -1.10 -9.00 5.62
C LEU A 39 -0.01 -8.16 6.27
N LYS A 40 1.15 -8.77 6.54
CA LYS A 40 2.31 -8.08 7.11
C LYS A 40 3.33 -7.80 6.01
N VAL A 41 3.48 -6.54 5.64
CA VAL A 41 4.35 -6.11 4.54
C VAL A 41 5.53 -5.30 5.05
N ARG A 42 6.69 -5.45 4.39
CA ARG A 42 7.91 -4.67 4.72
C ARG A 42 7.90 -3.36 3.96
N LEU A 43 8.35 -2.30 4.61
CA LEU A 43 8.50 -0.97 4.01
C LEU A 43 9.86 -0.83 3.31
N ALA A 44 9.89 -0.11 2.20
CA ALA A 44 11.14 0.38 1.61
C ALA A 44 11.82 1.38 2.56
N ASP A 45 13.14 1.53 2.43
CA ASP A 45 13.94 2.35 3.36
C ASP A 45 13.54 3.84 3.34
N ASP A 46 13.06 4.34 2.20
CA ASP A 46 12.70 5.76 1.99
C ASP A 46 11.19 5.99 1.91
N VAL A 47 10.36 5.03 2.36
CA VAL A 47 8.91 5.21 2.32
C VAL A 47 8.46 6.13 3.45
N ASN A 48 7.84 7.26 3.09
CA ASN A 48 7.18 8.13 4.04
C ASN A 48 5.71 7.70 4.16
N LEU A 49 5.27 7.39 5.38
CA LEU A 49 3.90 6.96 5.66
C LEU A 49 3.20 8.03 6.47
N ASP A 50 2.00 8.37 6.02
CA ASP A 50 1.08 9.16 6.82
C ASP A 50 0.46 8.25 7.91
N ILE A 51 0.73 8.57 9.17
CA ILE A 51 0.16 7.81 10.29
C ILE A 51 -1.34 8.07 10.44
N ASP A 52 -1.83 9.17 9.89
CA ASP A 52 -3.25 9.51 9.91
C ASP A 52 -4.06 8.59 8.99
N ALA A 53 -3.39 7.86 8.09
CA ALA A 53 -4.00 6.81 7.27
C ALA A 53 -4.30 5.52 8.06
N ILE A 54 -3.86 5.39 9.32
CA ILE A 54 -4.16 4.21 10.14
C ILE A 54 -5.66 4.19 10.45
N GLY A 55 -6.32 3.10 10.08
CA GLY A 55 -7.76 2.94 10.16
C GLY A 55 -8.51 3.21 8.85
N GLU A 56 -7.82 3.77 7.85
CA GLU A 56 -8.40 4.06 6.53
C GLU A 56 -8.14 2.93 5.54
N ASP A 57 -8.98 2.86 4.51
CA ASP A 57 -8.73 2.04 3.34
C ASP A 57 -7.58 2.64 2.54
N VAL A 58 -6.60 1.81 2.21
CA VAL A 58 -5.39 2.20 1.51
C VAL A 58 -5.10 1.30 0.33
N LYS A 59 -4.40 1.86 -0.66
CA LYS A 59 -3.71 1.12 -1.69
C LYS A 59 -2.22 1.11 -1.39
N ALA A 60 -1.65 -0.07 -1.19
CA ALA A 60 -0.21 -0.27 -1.04
C ALA A 60 0.40 -0.77 -2.36
N VAL A 61 1.45 -0.10 -2.83
CA VAL A 61 2.23 -0.50 -4.00
C VAL A 61 3.49 -1.21 -3.52
N ILE A 62 3.70 -2.43 -4.00
CA ILE A 62 4.81 -3.30 -3.64
C ILE A 62 5.73 -3.45 -4.84
N VAL A 63 7.00 -3.14 -4.66
CA VAL A 63 8.07 -3.30 -5.64
C VAL A 63 9.19 -4.08 -4.99
N ASP A 64 9.70 -5.13 -5.66
CA ASP A 64 10.74 -6.03 -5.13
C ASP A 64 10.39 -6.59 -3.73
N GLY A 65 9.11 -6.89 -3.46
CA GLY A 65 8.63 -7.42 -2.18
C GLY A 65 8.61 -6.42 -1.01
N LYS A 66 8.82 -5.12 -1.28
CA LYS A 66 8.70 -4.04 -0.28
C LYS A 66 7.66 -3.02 -0.71
N VAL A 67 6.95 -2.45 0.25
CA VAL A 67 6.03 -1.35 0.03
C VAL A 67 6.82 -0.10 -0.32
N ALA A 68 6.62 0.38 -1.54
CA ALA A 68 7.20 1.60 -2.07
C ALA A 68 6.28 2.81 -1.89
N ARG A 69 4.98 2.59 -1.66
CA ARG A 69 3.99 3.66 -1.41
C ARG A 69 2.74 3.08 -0.75
N ILE A 70 2.17 3.83 0.20
CA ILE A 70 0.80 3.61 0.70
C ILE A 70 0.02 4.90 0.41
N THR A 71 -1.22 4.78 -0.05
CA THR A 71 -2.07 5.95 -0.33
C THR A 71 -3.48 5.66 0.16
N PRO A 72 -4.06 6.52 1.02
CA PRO A 72 -5.47 6.44 1.37
C PRO A 72 -6.35 6.47 0.13
N ILE A 73 -7.37 5.62 0.12
CA ILE A 73 -8.40 5.55 -0.92
C ILE A 73 -9.50 6.58 -0.61
N THR A 74 -9.74 6.82 0.68
CA THR A 74 -10.62 7.87 1.20
C THR A 74 -9.92 9.23 1.16
N GLY A 75 -9.99 9.88 -0.01
CA GLY A 75 -9.44 11.24 -0.14
C GLY A 75 -9.35 11.84 -1.54
N ASN A 76 -10.39 11.70 -2.39
CA ASN A 76 -10.90 12.80 -3.23
C ASN A 76 -12.22 12.40 -3.94
N GLN A 77 -13.37 12.46 -3.24
CA GLN A 77 -14.67 12.54 -3.90
C GLN A 77 -15.48 13.80 -3.55
N ASP A 78 -14.97 14.69 -2.68
CA ASP A 78 -15.65 15.95 -2.37
C ASP A 78 -14.69 17.14 -2.29
N LYS A 79 -14.29 17.63 -3.46
CA LYS A 79 -14.01 19.07 -3.60
C LYS A 79 -14.40 19.51 -5.02
N PRO A 80 -15.58 20.10 -5.23
CA PRO A 80 -15.71 21.08 -6.29
C PRO A 80 -14.73 22.20 -5.93
N GLU A 81 -13.75 22.46 -6.79
CA GLU A 81 -13.05 23.74 -6.73
C GLU A 81 -14.11 24.84 -6.81
N ALA A 82 -14.06 25.75 -5.83
CA ALA A 82 -14.97 26.88 -5.70
C ALA A 82 -14.84 27.86 -6.86
#